data_AF-A0A2M7FZ66-F1
#
_entry.id   AF-A0A2M7FZ66-F1
#
_cell.length_a   1.000
_cell.length_b   1.000
_cell.length_c   1.000
_cell.angle_alpha   90.00
_cell.angle_beta   90.00
_cell.angle_gamma   90.00
#
_symmetry.space_group_name_H-M   'P 1'
#
loop_
_entity.id
_entity.type
_entity.pdbx_description
1 polymer ?
#
loop_
_entity_poly.entity_id
_entity_poly.type
_entity_poly.pdbx_seq_one_letter_code
_entity_poly.pdbx_strand_id
1 'polypeptide(L)'
;MTDTLQLEQNTLELQIALENLESLVGGPGFSRELQNVEGLMKHMRLPAEQSAPLQARLDALRSQQQAQRNEASQILRTEIEERLNNVVVPSNEEVMAATDFKALQSILQKAWQALEDSRLWLEMEGRRLSRMDRDACWQTLKTLRSQQYEARQSLQGRLLERANILVSEAAEVIENTSLREAREGFKAIQQELGGMPLKPVDRQRFRGEFDKLWNRLQERSKAHREERQQRQEEGIQRLEEALRKVEAFIERKEPEVQAQQERLEQTDWHEQDQIERRMGQDKEALEDARRRQGELQAKLEDARNRLNR
;
A
#
# COMPACT_ATOMS: atom_id res chain seq x y z
N MET A 1 87.88 -32.04 -7.52
CA MET A 1 86.91 -33.14 -7.40
C MET A 1 85.82 -32.85 -6.38
N THR A 2 86.07 -32.04 -5.34
CA THR A 2 85.06 -31.64 -4.34
C THR A 2 84.00 -30.66 -4.89
N ASP A 3 84.39 -29.69 -5.71
CA ASP A 3 83.47 -28.66 -6.21
C ASP A 3 82.45 -29.19 -7.22
N THR A 4 82.84 -30.20 -8.03
CA THR A 4 81.94 -30.86 -8.99
C THR A 4 80.90 -31.72 -8.28
N LEU A 5 81.29 -32.46 -7.25
CA LEU A 5 80.38 -33.25 -6.41
C LEU A 5 79.39 -32.36 -5.65
N GLN A 6 79.84 -31.20 -5.17
CA GLN A 6 78.98 -30.25 -4.46
C GLN A 6 77.97 -29.58 -5.41
N LEU A 7 78.37 -29.25 -6.64
CA LEU A 7 77.47 -28.72 -7.67
C LEU A 7 76.41 -29.75 -8.10
N GLU A 8 76.80 -31.02 -8.25
CA GLU A 8 75.87 -32.12 -8.55
C GLU A 8 74.88 -32.34 -7.40
N GLN A 9 75.33 -32.31 -6.14
CA GLN A 9 74.46 -32.41 -4.97
C GLN A 9 73.47 -31.24 -4.88
N ASN A 10 73.94 -30.00 -5.06
CA ASN A 10 73.07 -28.81 -5.06
C ASN A 10 72.03 -28.87 -6.20
N THR A 11 72.43 -29.36 -7.38
CA THR A 11 71.52 -29.52 -8.52
C THR A 11 70.44 -30.57 -8.22
N LEU A 12 70.83 -31.70 -7.62
CA LEU A 12 69.89 -32.77 -7.24
C LEU A 12 68.90 -32.31 -6.17
N GLU A 13 69.36 -31.59 -5.15
CA GLU A 13 68.51 -31.07 -4.08
C GLU A 13 67.46 -30.09 -4.63
N LEU A 14 67.86 -29.21 -5.57
CA LEU A 14 66.93 -28.32 -6.26
C LEU A 14 65.94 -29.05 -7.17
N GLN A 15 66.36 -30.13 -7.82
CA GLN A 15 65.44 -30.96 -8.61
C GLN A 15 64.38 -31.62 -7.73
N ILE A 16 64.77 -32.19 -6.59
CA ILE A 16 63.85 -32.79 -5.62
C ILE A 16 62.89 -31.73 -5.07
N ALA A 17 63.39 -30.54 -4.74
CA ALA A 17 62.53 -29.44 -4.26
C ALA A 17 61.53 -28.96 -5.33
N LEU A 18 61.93 -28.92 -6.61
CA LEU A 18 61.03 -28.63 -7.73
C LEU A 18 59.99 -29.73 -7.95
N GLU A 19 60.35 -31.01 -7.79
CA GLU A 19 59.40 -32.13 -7.84
C GLU A 19 58.36 -32.05 -6.71
N ASN A 20 58.81 -31.73 -5.50
CA ASN A 20 57.91 -31.49 -4.37
C ASN A 20 56.97 -30.31 -4.64
N LEU A 21 57.49 -29.20 -5.18
CA LEU A 21 56.68 -28.04 -5.57
C LEU A 21 55.66 -28.40 -6.66
N GLU A 22 56.05 -29.21 -7.64
CA GLU A 22 55.18 -29.69 -8.72
C GLU A 22 54.02 -30.55 -8.18
N SER A 23 54.29 -31.42 -7.20
CA SER A 23 53.24 -32.21 -6.54
C SER A 23 52.22 -31.37 -5.76
N LEU A 24 52.56 -30.11 -5.45
CA LEU A 24 51.72 -29.17 -4.71
C LEU A 24 51.02 -28.15 -5.61
N VAL A 25 51.19 -28.21 -6.94
CA VAL A 25 50.53 -27.29 -7.87
C VAL A 25 49.01 -27.38 -7.70
N GLY A 26 48.38 -26.24 -7.43
CA GLY A 26 46.95 -26.11 -7.14
C GLY A 26 46.56 -26.36 -5.69
N GLY A 27 47.47 -26.89 -4.88
CA GLY A 27 47.21 -27.33 -3.51
C GLY A 27 47.60 -26.32 -2.41
N PRO A 28 47.15 -26.58 -1.17
CA PRO A 28 47.62 -25.84 -0.01
C PRO A 28 49.13 -26.08 0.19
N GLY A 29 49.89 -25.02 0.43
CA GLY A 29 51.34 -25.11 0.68
C GLY A 29 52.23 -24.76 -0.52
N PHE A 30 51.70 -24.68 -1.75
CA PHE A 30 52.47 -24.29 -2.94
C PHE A 30 53.27 -23.00 -2.74
N SER A 31 52.64 -21.95 -2.18
CA SER A 31 53.32 -20.67 -1.96
C SER A 31 54.46 -20.73 -0.94
N ARG A 32 54.38 -21.63 0.04
CA ARG A 32 55.46 -21.83 1.02
C ARG A 32 56.61 -22.60 0.37
N GLU A 33 56.29 -23.65 -0.37
CA GLU A 33 57.31 -24.45 -1.06
C GLU A 33 57.98 -23.66 -2.20
N LEU A 34 57.23 -22.78 -2.88
CA LEU A 34 57.79 -21.85 -3.85
C LEU A 34 58.85 -20.94 -3.22
N GLN A 35 58.58 -20.39 -2.03
CA GLN A 35 59.56 -19.57 -1.29
C GLN A 35 60.79 -20.38 -0.86
N ASN A 36 60.59 -21.64 -0.46
CA ASN A 36 61.70 -22.54 -0.13
C ASN A 36 62.60 -22.77 -1.35
N VAL A 37 62.02 -23.12 -2.50
CA VAL A 37 62.75 -23.33 -3.76
C VAL A 37 63.47 -22.06 -4.21
N GLU A 38 62.81 -20.89 -4.16
CA GLU A 38 63.44 -19.60 -4.47
C GLU A 38 64.62 -19.28 -3.52
N GLY A 39 64.50 -19.66 -2.25
CA GLY A 39 65.57 -19.55 -1.26
C GLY A 39 66.76 -20.44 -1.61
N LEU A 40 66.51 -21.72 -1.89
CA LEU A 40 67.54 -22.69 -2.29
C LEU A 40 68.29 -22.23 -3.55
N MET A 41 67.56 -21.76 -4.57
CA MET A 41 68.17 -21.26 -5.81
C MET A 41 69.08 -20.05 -5.56
N LYS A 42 68.73 -19.15 -4.63
CA LYS A 42 69.56 -17.99 -4.24
C LYS A 42 70.81 -18.40 -3.46
N HIS A 43 70.73 -19.43 -2.62
CA HIS A 43 71.81 -19.84 -1.73
C HIS A 43 72.83 -20.78 -2.40
N MET A 44 72.38 -21.68 -3.29
CA MET A 44 73.24 -22.70 -3.89
C MET A 44 74.12 -22.19 -5.04
N ARG A 45 73.84 -20.99 -5.58
CA ARG A 45 74.66 -20.27 -6.60
C ARG A 45 75.20 -21.18 -7.71
N LEU A 46 74.31 -21.92 -8.35
CA LEU A 46 74.66 -22.78 -9.49
C LEU A 46 75.14 -21.94 -10.70
N PRO A 47 76.03 -22.49 -11.56
CA PRO A 47 76.38 -21.88 -12.85
C PRO A 47 75.16 -21.66 -13.73
N ALA A 48 75.19 -20.64 -14.58
CA ALA A 48 74.08 -20.24 -15.45
C ALA A 48 73.53 -21.41 -16.30
N GLU A 49 74.42 -22.30 -16.77
CA GLU A 49 74.06 -23.47 -17.58
C GLU A 49 73.17 -24.48 -16.82
N GLN A 50 73.40 -24.63 -15.51
CA GLN A 50 72.62 -25.53 -14.65
C GLN A 50 71.41 -24.83 -14.02
N SER A 51 71.52 -23.52 -13.73
CA SER A 51 70.42 -22.75 -13.14
C SER A 51 69.33 -22.38 -14.14
N ALA A 52 69.67 -22.12 -15.42
CA ALA A 52 68.71 -21.75 -16.45
C ALA A 52 67.56 -22.76 -16.66
N PRO A 53 67.81 -24.08 -16.83
CA PRO A 53 66.72 -25.05 -16.97
C PRO A 53 65.86 -25.18 -15.70
N LEU A 54 66.48 -25.07 -14.51
CA LEU A 54 65.74 -25.10 -13.23
C LEU A 54 64.86 -23.86 -13.06
N GLN A 55 65.37 -22.68 -13.44
CA GLN A 55 64.62 -21.43 -13.44
C GLN A 55 63.45 -21.48 -14.43
N ALA A 56 63.65 -22.01 -15.64
CA ALA A 56 62.59 -22.20 -16.61
C ALA A 56 61.48 -23.13 -16.09
N ARG A 57 61.85 -24.22 -15.38
CA ARG A 57 60.89 -25.11 -14.73
C ARG A 57 60.12 -24.41 -13.61
N LEU A 58 60.79 -23.61 -12.77
CA LEU A 58 60.13 -22.80 -11.74
C LEU A 58 59.12 -21.80 -12.33
N ASP A 59 59.47 -21.12 -13.42
CA ASP A 59 58.59 -20.16 -14.09
C ASP A 59 57.40 -20.86 -14.79
N ALA A 60 57.60 -22.07 -15.30
CA ALA A 60 56.54 -22.92 -15.81
C ALA A 60 55.55 -23.33 -14.69
N LEU A 61 56.06 -23.76 -13.53
CA LEU A 61 55.22 -24.11 -12.37
C LEU A 61 54.43 -22.91 -11.83
N ARG A 62 55.05 -21.71 -11.79
CA ARG A 62 54.34 -20.46 -11.45
C ARG A 62 53.20 -20.18 -12.43
N SER A 63 53.47 -20.32 -13.73
CA SER A 63 52.48 -20.12 -14.78
C SER A 63 51.33 -21.13 -14.69
N GLN A 64 51.64 -22.39 -14.41
CA GLN A 64 50.66 -23.46 -14.21
C GLN A 64 49.77 -23.20 -12.98
N GLN A 65 50.36 -22.80 -11.85
CA GLN A 65 49.60 -22.42 -10.65
C GLN A 65 48.67 -21.23 -10.91
N GLN A 66 49.14 -20.22 -11.65
CA GLN A 66 48.32 -19.07 -12.00
C GLN A 66 47.19 -19.45 -12.94
N ALA A 67 47.44 -20.32 -13.92
CA ALA A 67 46.42 -20.83 -14.83
C ALA A 67 45.31 -21.59 -14.07
N GLN A 68 45.67 -22.49 -13.16
CA GLN A 68 44.69 -23.21 -12.32
C GLN A 68 43.91 -22.28 -11.40
N ARG A 69 44.56 -21.26 -10.82
CA ARG A 69 43.86 -20.24 -10.01
C ARG A 69 42.86 -19.44 -10.85
N ASN A 70 43.24 -19.07 -12.07
CA ASN A 70 42.36 -18.36 -12.98
C ASN A 70 41.18 -19.24 -13.42
N GLU A 71 41.42 -20.53 -13.70
CA GLU A 71 40.36 -21.49 -14.04
C GLU A 71 39.37 -21.69 -12.87
N ALA A 72 39.88 -21.92 -11.66
CA ALA A 72 39.04 -22.03 -10.47
C ALA A 72 38.28 -20.73 -10.16
N SER A 73 38.91 -19.57 -10.38
CA SER A 73 38.28 -18.26 -10.29
C SER A 73 37.14 -18.12 -11.30
N GLN A 74 37.36 -18.56 -12.54
CA GLN A 74 36.38 -18.46 -13.61
C GLN A 74 35.16 -19.34 -13.33
N ILE A 75 35.35 -20.57 -12.84
CA ILE A 75 34.26 -21.46 -12.42
C ILE A 75 33.41 -20.78 -11.34
N LEU A 76 34.04 -20.31 -10.26
CA LEU A 76 33.35 -19.65 -9.16
C LEU A 76 32.65 -18.36 -9.62
N ARG A 77 33.28 -17.58 -10.51
CA ARG A 77 32.67 -16.41 -11.12
C ARG A 77 31.39 -16.77 -11.86
N THR A 78 31.41 -17.81 -12.69
CA THR A 78 30.23 -18.26 -13.44
C THR A 78 29.09 -18.64 -12.49
N GLU A 79 29.38 -19.34 -11.39
CA GLU A 79 28.36 -19.68 -10.40
C GLU A 79 27.76 -18.42 -9.72
N ILE A 80 28.60 -17.42 -9.40
CA ILE A 80 28.16 -16.15 -8.83
C ILE A 80 27.32 -15.34 -9.82
N GLU A 81 27.78 -15.24 -11.07
CA GLU A 81 27.05 -14.56 -12.14
C GLU A 81 25.71 -15.25 -12.40
N GLU A 82 25.64 -16.58 -12.40
CA GLU A 82 24.38 -17.32 -12.53
C GLU A 82 23.40 -16.99 -11.40
N ARG A 83 23.86 -16.96 -10.15
CA ARG A 83 23.02 -16.56 -9.01
C ARG A 83 22.52 -15.13 -9.14
N LEU A 84 23.40 -14.19 -9.52
CA LEU A 84 23.04 -12.79 -9.72
C LEU A 84 22.06 -12.61 -10.89
N ASN A 85 22.24 -13.33 -11.99
CA ASN A 85 21.37 -13.29 -13.17
C ASN A 85 19.98 -13.90 -12.89
N ASN A 86 19.89 -14.83 -11.95
CA ASN A 86 18.62 -15.39 -11.50
C ASN A 86 17.84 -14.45 -10.55
N VAL A 87 18.44 -13.34 -10.11
CA VAL A 87 17.72 -12.32 -9.33
C VAL A 87 16.79 -11.54 -10.26
N VAL A 88 15.49 -11.76 -10.10
CA VAL A 88 14.46 -10.99 -10.81
C VAL A 88 14.27 -9.64 -10.13
N VAL A 89 14.88 -8.59 -10.71
CA VAL A 89 14.62 -7.19 -10.33
C VAL A 89 13.70 -6.58 -11.39
N PRO A 90 12.46 -6.21 -11.04
CA PRO A 90 11.55 -5.61 -12.01
C PRO A 90 12.08 -4.25 -12.45
N SER A 91 11.94 -3.96 -13.74
CA SER A 91 12.33 -2.66 -14.29
C SER A 91 11.40 -1.54 -13.80
N ASN A 92 11.84 -0.28 -13.90
CA ASN A 92 10.96 0.84 -13.56
C ASN A 92 9.69 0.86 -14.42
N GLU A 93 9.77 0.47 -15.70
CA GLU A 93 8.61 0.39 -16.58
C GLU A 93 7.60 -0.68 -16.11
N GLU A 94 8.09 -1.86 -15.74
CA GLU A 94 7.27 -2.92 -15.15
C GLU A 94 6.63 -2.48 -13.83
N VAL A 95 7.40 -1.76 -13.00
CA VAL A 95 6.89 -1.18 -11.75
C VAL A 95 5.79 -0.16 -12.03
N MET A 96 5.89 0.64 -13.09
CA MET A 96 4.86 1.63 -13.46
C MET A 96 3.61 0.98 -14.07
N ALA A 97 3.76 -0.12 -14.81
CA ALA A 97 2.65 -0.84 -15.43
C ALA A 97 1.87 -1.74 -14.46
N ALA A 98 2.48 -2.18 -13.36
CA ALA A 98 1.88 -3.10 -12.41
C ALA A 98 0.59 -2.54 -11.76
N THR A 99 -0.41 -3.40 -11.57
CA THR A 99 -1.66 -3.06 -10.85
C THR A 99 -1.75 -3.76 -9.50
N ASP A 100 -1.17 -4.97 -9.38
CA ASP A 100 -1.07 -5.68 -8.11
C ASP A 100 0.17 -5.25 -7.33
N PHE A 101 -0.01 -4.25 -6.47
CA PHE A 101 1.06 -3.74 -5.61
C PHE A 101 1.57 -4.75 -4.58
N LYS A 102 0.74 -5.70 -4.12
CA LYS A 102 1.16 -6.71 -3.13
C LYS A 102 2.09 -7.72 -3.77
N ALA A 103 1.72 -8.22 -4.95
CA ALA A 103 2.58 -9.11 -5.72
C ALA A 103 3.92 -8.45 -6.03
N LEU A 104 3.90 -7.18 -6.49
CA LEU A 104 5.13 -6.45 -6.80
C LEU A 104 6.01 -6.21 -5.56
N GLN A 105 5.42 -5.85 -4.41
CA GLN A 105 6.17 -5.73 -3.16
C GLN A 105 6.82 -7.06 -2.77
N SER A 106 6.12 -8.18 -2.92
CA SER A 106 6.69 -9.50 -2.66
C SER A 106 7.85 -9.83 -3.59
N ILE A 107 7.77 -9.48 -4.87
CA ILE A 107 8.87 -9.69 -5.84
C ILE A 107 10.10 -8.88 -5.40
N LEU A 108 9.92 -7.60 -5.10
CA LEU A 108 11.00 -6.72 -4.66
C LEU A 108 11.65 -7.17 -3.35
N GLN A 109 10.86 -7.74 -2.43
CA GLN A 109 11.36 -8.29 -1.18
C GLN A 109 12.20 -9.55 -1.40
N LYS A 110 11.76 -10.45 -2.28
CA LYS A 110 12.52 -11.65 -2.67
C LYS A 110 13.83 -11.27 -3.38
N ALA A 111 13.77 -10.29 -4.29
CA ALA A 111 14.96 -9.77 -4.96
C ALA A 111 15.98 -9.21 -3.95
N TRP A 112 15.51 -8.44 -2.95
CA TRP A 112 16.37 -7.92 -1.89
C TRP A 112 17.08 -9.04 -1.10
N GLN A 113 16.34 -10.08 -0.71
CA GLN A 113 16.90 -11.23 0.00
C GLN A 113 17.96 -11.95 -0.85
N ALA A 114 17.66 -12.25 -2.11
CA ALA A 114 18.59 -12.93 -3.01
C ALA A 114 19.89 -12.12 -3.26
N LEU A 115 19.79 -10.78 -3.33
CA LEU A 115 20.96 -9.90 -3.44
C LEU A 115 21.80 -9.88 -2.16
N GLU A 116 21.15 -9.94 -0.99
CA GLU A 116 21.84 -9.99 0.30
C GLU A 116 22.55 -11.33 0.50
N ASP A 117 21.92 -12.44 0.12
CA ASP A 117 22.53 -13.77 0.13
C ASP A 117 23.74 -13.83 -0.82
N SER A 118 23.61 -13.23 -2.01
CA SER A 118 24.71 -13.12 -2.98
C SER A 118 25.87 -12.25 -2.47
N ARG A 119 25.57 -11.17 -1.72
CA ARG A 119 26.60 -10.35 -1.05
C ARG A 119 27.39 -11.18 -0.04
N LEU A 120 26.69 -11.88 0.85
CA LEU A 120 27.32 -12.71 1.88
C LEU A 120 28.20 -13.79 1.25
N TRP A 121 27.73 -14.41 0.18
CA TRP A 121 28.51 -15.42 -0.53
C TRP A 121 29.77 -14.85 -1.17
N LEU A 122 29.69 -13.65 -1.78
CA LEU A 122 30.86 -12.93 -2.30
C LEU A 122 31.86 -12.54 -1.20
N GLU A 123 31.40 -12.24 0.01
CA GLU A 123 32.27 -11.97 1.15
C GLU A 123 33.02 -13.21 1.64
N MET A 124 32.35 -14.37 1.60
CA MET A 124 32.93 -15.66 2.00
C MET A 124 33.92 -16.19 0.95
N GLU A 125 33.50 -16.26 -0.31
CA GLU A 125 34.25 -16.93 -1.39
C GLU A 125 35.14 -15.97 -2.19
N GLY A 126 35.01 -14.66 -2.01
CA GLY A 126 35.71 -13.66 -2.82
C GLY A 126 37.24 -13.71 -2.74
N ARG A 127 37.82 -14.44 -1.77
CA ARG A 127 39.28 -14.67 -1.69
C ARG A 127 39.79 -15.67 -2.72
N ARG A 128 38.91 -16.54 -3.23
CA ARG A 128 39.24 -17.54 -4.27
C ARG A 128 39.13 -16.97 -5.68
N LEU A 129 38.44 -15.84 -5.83
CA LEU A 129 38.37 -15.09 -7.07
C LEU A 129 39.67 -14.32 -7.32
N SER A 130 40.03 -14.21 -8.60
CA SER A 130 40.98 -13.22 -9.07
C SER A 130 40.47 -11.81 -8.74
N ARG A 131 41.38 -10.84 -8.61
CA ARG A 131 40.98 -9.46 -8.32
C ARG A 131 40.00 -8.93 -9.36
N MET A 132 40.26 -9.19 -10.65
CA MET A 132 39.39 -8.73 -11.74
C MET A 132 37.99 -9.35 -11.67
N ASP A 133 37.89 -10.67 -11.47
CA ASP A 133 36.60 -11.36 -11.41
C ASP A 133 35.80 -10.92 -10.18
N ARG A 134 36.47 -10.79 -9.04
CA ARG A 134 35.85 -10.28 -7.81
C ARG A 134 35.29 -8.88 -8.03
N ASP A 135 36.06 -7.98 -8.61
CA ASP A 135 35.63 -6.60 -8.87
C ASP A 135 34.44 -6.59 -9.84
N ALA A 136 34.44 -7.43 -10.88
CA ALA A 136 33.32 -7.59 -11.80
C ALA A 136 32.03 -8.06 -11.10
N CYS A 137 32.10 -9.12 -10.28
CA CYS A 137 30.94 -9.61 -9.53
C CYS A 137 30.38 -8.55 -8.57
N TRP A 138 31.25 -7.78 -7.89
CA TRP A 138 30.83 -6.67 -7.02
C TRP A 138 30.14 -5.55 -7.80
N GLN A 139 30.61 -5.21 -9.01
CA GLN A 139 29.94 -4.21 -9.85
C GLN A 139 28.56 -4.69 -10.30
N THR A 140 28.43 -5.95 -10.71
CA THR A 140 27.12 -6.52 -11.08
C THR A 140 26.15 -6.47 -9.90
N LEU A 141 26.58 -6.90 -8.71
CA LEU A 141 25.78 -6.82 -7.49
C LEU A 141 25.38 -5.36 -7.18
N LYS A 142 26.30 -4.41 -7.30
CA LYS A 142 26.03 -2.99 -7.06
C LYS A 142 24.97 -2.45 -8.02
N THR A 143 25.06 -2.79 -9.30
CA THR A 143 24.10 -2.39 -10.33
C THR A 143 22.70 -2.92 -10.02
N LEU A 144 22.58 -4.23 -9.73
CA LEU A 144 21.29 -4.85 -9.38
C LEU A 144 20.69 -4.25 -8.11
N ARG A 145 21.52 -3.94 -7.10
CA ARG A 145 21.06 -3.27 -5.88
C ARG A 145 20.56 -1.84 -6.15
N SER A 146 21.21 -1.09 -7.05
CA SER A 146 20.74 0.24 -7.45
C SER A 146 19.37 0.14 -8.13
N GLN A 147 19.23 -0.78 -9.09
CA GLN A 147 17.97 -1.03 -9.78
C GLN A 147 16.86 -1.45 -8.81
N GLN A 148 17.15 -2.36 -7.86
CA GLN A 148 16.19 -2.78 -6.84
C GLN A 148 15.77 -1.63 -5.93
N TYR A 149 16.70 -0.75 -5.56
CA TYR A 149 16.41 0.43 -4.76
C TYR A 149 15.52 1.42 -5.52
N GLU A 150 15.85 1.72 -6.78
CA GLU A 150 15.06 2.59 -7.65
C GLU A 150 13.65 2.04 -7.85
N ALA A 151 13.51 0.75 -8.20
CA ALA A 151 12.22 0.09 -8.35
C ALA A 151 11.36 0.17 -7.07
N ARG A 152 11.99 0.03 -5.90
CA ARG A 152 11.31 0.19 -4.60
C ARG A 152 10.86 1.62 -4.33
N GLN A 153 11.67 2.62 -4.70
CA GLN A 153 11.29 4.04 -4.57
C GLN A 153 10.14 4.38 -5.53
N SER A 154 10.20 3.90 -6.77
CA SER A 154 9.13 4.05 -7.75
C SER A 154 7.81 3.44 -7.25
N LEU A 155 7.83 2.21 -6.73
CA LEU A 155 6.64 1.59 -6.13
C LEU A 155 6.11 2.43 -4.95
N GLN A 156 6.98 2.89 -4.06
CA GLN A 156 6.55 3.74 -2.94
C GLN A 156 5.89 5.03 -3.44
N GLY A 157 6.43 5.68 -4.47
CA GLY A 157 5.84 6.86 -5.10
C GLY A 157 4.42 6.57 -5.60
N ARG A 158 4.24 5.49 -6.37
CA ARG A 158 2.92 5.07 -6.89
C ARG A 158 1.93 4.74 -5.79
N LEU A 159 2.37 4.07 -4.72
CA LEU A 159 1.51 3.76 -3.58
C LEU A 159 1.00 5.03 -2.90
N LEU A 160 1.87 6.04 -2.74
CA LEU A 160 1.48 7.32 -2.16
C LEU A 160 0.53 8.09 -3.07
N GLU A 161 0.80 8.11 -4.38
CA GLU A 161 -0.07 8.73 -5.38
C GLU A 161 -1.46 8.10 -5.39
N ARG A 162 -1.56 6.77 -5.49
CA ARG A 162 -2.85 6.07 -5.44
C ARG A 162 -3.57 6.30 -4.11
N ALA A 163 -2.86 6.31 -2.98
CA ALA A 163 -3.47 6.61 -1.68
C ALA A 163 -4.02 8.04 -1.61
N ASN A 164 -3.33 9.04 -2.17
CA ASN A 164 -3.86 10.40 -2.27
C ASN A 164 -5.10 10.47 -3.16
N ILE A 165 -5.11 9.75 -4.29
CA ILE A 165 -6.29 9.65 -5.17
C ILE A 165 -7.48 9.07 -4.40
N LEU A 166 -7.27 7.97 -3.64
CA LEU A 166 -8.33 7.36 -2.83
C LEU A 166 -8.89 8.33 -1.77
N VAL A 167 -8.04 9.16 -1.14
CA VAL A 167 -8.52 10.20 -0.22
C VAL A 167 -9.42 11.22 -0.93
N SER A 168 -9.02 11.67 -2.12
CA SER A 168 -9.81 12.61 -2.93
C SER A 168 -11.13 12.00 -3.39
N GLU A 169 -11.10 10.76 -3.90
CA GLU A 169 -12.29 10.00 -4.30
C GLU A 169 -13.24 9.83 -3.10
N ALA A 170 -12.73 9.52 -1.90
CA ALA A 170 -13.54 9.39 -0.69
C ALA A 170 -14.21 10.72 -0.31
N ALA A 171 -13.49 11.84 -0.41
CA ALA A 171 -14.04 13.17 -0.15
C ALA A 171 -15.16 13.51 -1.14
N GLU A 172 -14.94 13.27 -2.43
CA GLU A 172 -15.93 13.52 -3.48
C GLU A 172 -17.20 12.67 -3.28
N VAL A 173 -17.04 11.38 -2.95
CA VAL A 173 -18.16 10.49 -2.64
C VAL A 173 -18.97 11.00 -1.45
N ILE A 174 -18.30 11.50 -0.40
CA ILE A 174 -18.98 12.06 0.78
C ILE A 174 -19.77 13.32 0.45
N GLU A 175 -19.31 14.15 -0.48
CA GLU A 175 -19.93 15.44 -0.79
C GLU A 175 -21.06 15.32 -1.83
N ASN A 176 -20.87 14.48 -2.85
CA ASN A 176 -21.69 14.52 -4.06
C ASN A 176 -22.78 13.43 -4.15
N THR A 177 -22.78 12.44 -3.26
CA THR A 177 -23.73 11.31 -3.34
C THR A 177 -24.76 11.32 -2.21
N SER A 178 -25.77 10.46 -2.26
CA SER A 178 -26.72 10.30 -1.13
C SER A 178 -26.01 9.77 0.12
N LEU A 179 -26.56 9.99 1.32
CA LEU A 179 -25.92 9.53 2.57
C LEU A 179 -25.66 8.01 2.63
N ARG A 180 -26.50 7.21 1.97
CA ARG A 180 -26.32 5.76 1.90
C ARG A 180 -25.14 5.41 1.01
N GLU A 181 -25.12 5.93 -0.21
CA GLU A 181 -24.04 5.73 -1.18
C GLU A 181 -22.71 6.26 -0.64
N ALA A 182 -22.72 7.42 0.02
CA ALA A 182 -21.56 8.00 0.65
C ALA A 182 -20.92 7.06 1.69
N ARG A 183 -21.73 6.38 2.51
CA ARG A 183 -21.25 5.40 3.51
C ARG A 183 -20.70 4.14 2.88
N GLU A 184 -21.40 3.60 1.87
CA GLU A 184 -20.98 2.39 1.18
C GLU A 184 -19.69 2.64 0.39
N GLY A 185 -19.63 3.72 -0.37
CA GLY A 185 -18.44 4.14 -1.12
C GLY A 185 -17.26 4.48 -0.23
N PHE A 186 -17.45 5.25 0.86
CA PHE A 186 -16.38 5.53 1.83
C PHE A 186 -15.77 4.25 2.40
N LYS A 187 -16.60 3.26 2.77
CA LYS A 187 -16.11 1.98 3.30
C LYS A 187 -15.34 1.18 2.25
N ALA A 188 -15.82 1.14 1.00
CA ALA A 188 -15.13 0.45 -0.09
C ALA A 188 -13.74 1.05 -0.33
N ILE A 189 -13.66 2.39 -0.42
CA ILE A 189 -12.40 3.10 -0.62
C ILE A 189 -11.45 2.90 0.59
N GLN A 190 -11.99 2.94 1.82
CA GLN A 190 -11.20 2.67 3.03
C GLN A 190 -10.63 1.24 3.05
N GLN A 191 -11.40 0.24 2.59
CA GLN A 191 -10.93 -1.13 2.45
C GLN A 191 -9.82 -1.25 1.42
N GLU A 192 -9.95 -0.57 0.28
CA GLU A 192 -8.90 -0.52 -0.75
C GLU A 192 -7.60 0.04 -0.18
N LEU A 193 -7.65 1.21 0.47
CA LEU A 193 -6.49 1.81 1.14
C LEU A 193 -5.89 0.88 2.19
N GLY A 194 -6.74 0.22 3.00
CA GLY A 194 -6.30 -0.75 4.01
C GLY A 194 -5.62 -1.99 3.41
N GLY A 195 -5.94 -2.33 2.17
CA GLY A 195 -5.27 -3.37 1.40
C GLY A 195 -3.90 -2.98 0.85
N MET A 196 -3.57 -1.69 0.79
CA MET A 196 -2.32 -1.23 0.17
C MET A 196 -1.08 -1.52 1.05
N PRO A 197 0.04 -1.95 0.46
CA PRO A 197 1.29 -2.23 1.17
C PRO A 197 2.08 -0.98 1.59
N LEU A 198 1.42 0.01 2.19
CA LEU A 198 2.02 1.26 2.65
C LEU A 198 2.95 1.06 3.87
N LYS A 199 3.92 1.96 4.06
CA LYS A 199 4.74 1.99 5.28
C LYS A 199 3.90 2.40 6.50
N PRO A 200 4.28 2.00 7.73
CA PRO A 200 3.52 2.33 8.94
C PRO A 200 3.25 3.83 9.13
N VAL A 201 4.24 4.68 8.86
CA VAL A 201 4.12 6.14 8.98
C VAL A 201 3.07 6.68 8.00
N ASP A 202 3.10 6.22 6.75
CA ASP A 202 2.14 6.65 5.72
C ASP A 202 0.73 6.14 6.05
N ARG A 203 0.58 4.89 6.51
CA ARG A 203 -0.72 4.36 6.96
C ARG A 203 -1.33 5.21 8.05
N GLN A 204 -0.52 5.62 9.03
CA GLN A 204 -1.00 6.47 10.12
C GLN A 204 -1.46 7.84 9.61
N ARG A 205 -0.69 8.45 8.69
CA ARG A 205 -1.09 9.71 8.03
C ARG A 205 -2.44 9.56 7.33
N PHE A 206 -2.61 8.57 6.46
CA PHE A 206 -3.85 8.39 5.71
C PHE A 206 -5.02 7.99 6.60
N ARG A 207 -4.78 7.23 7.67
CA ARG A 207 -5.80 6.96 8.69
C ARG A 207 -6.35 8.25 9.29
N GLY A 208 -5.47 9.20 9.64
CA GLY A 208 -5.88 10.51 10.15
C GLY A 208 -6.71 11.32 9.14
N GLU A 209 -6.39 11.25 7.84
CA GLU A 209 -7.22 11.87 6.80
C GLU A 209 -8.59 11.21 6.67
N PHE A 210 -8.65 9.87 6.71
CA PHE A 210 -9.92 9.14 6.69
C PHE A 210 -10.76 9.39 7.94
N ASP A 211 -10.15 9.57 9.11
CA ASP A 211 -10.86 9.92 10.34
C ASP A 211 -11.53 11.31 10.21
N LYS A 212 -10.86 12.29 9.58
CA LYS A 212 -11.47 13.59 9.28
C LYS A 212 -12.66 13.47 8.32
N LEU A 213 -12.49 12.69 7.25
CA LEU A 213 -13.57 12.44 6.28
C LEU A 213 -14.76 11.72 6.93
N TRP A 214 -14.49 10.76 7.82
CA TRP A 214 -15.52 10.09 8.59
C TRP A 214 -16.32 11.06 9.47
N ASN A 215 -15.65 11.98 10.15
CA ASN A 215 -16.32 13.00 10.96
C ASN A 215 -17.23 13.89 10.12
N ARG A 216 -16.79 14.32 8.93
CA ARG A 216 -17.63 15.07 7.98
C ARG A 216 -18.88 14.29 7.57
N LEU A 217 -18.73 12.99 7.30
CA LEU A 217 -19.86 12.13 6.96
C LEU A 217 -20.84 11.98 8.15
N GLN A 218 -20.34 11.94 9.39
CA GLN A 218 -21.17 11.94 10.59
C GLN A 218 -21.92 13.27 10.77
N GLU A 219 -21.25 14.41 10.57
CA GLU A 219 -21.86 15.74 10.61
C GLU A 219 -22.98 15.88 9.57
N ARG A 220 -22.72 15.45 8.32
CA ARG A 220 -23.75 15.43 7.26
C ARG A 220 -24.93 14.53 7.64
N SER A 221 -24.66 13.38 8.25
CA SER A 221 -25.71 12.48 8.75
C SER A 221 -26.52 13.10 9.89
N LYS A 222 -25.90 13.92 10.75
CA LYS A 222 -26.56 14.63 11.84
C LYS A 222 -27.44 15.74 11.29
N ALA A 223 -26.91 16.58 10.42
CA ALA A 223 -27.65 17.66 9.76
C ALA A 223 -28.89 17.13 9.02
N HIS A 224 -28.78 16.01 8.30
CA HIS A 224 -29.93 15.40 7.63
C HIS A 224 -31.00 14.87 8.61
N ARG A 225 -30.61 14.43 9.81
CA ARG A 225 -31.57 14.02 10.84
C ARG A 225 -32.28 15.24 11.42
N GLU A 226 -31.52 16.29 11.75
CA GLU A 226 -32.05 17.55 12.27
C GLU A 226 -33.01 18.20 11.26
N GLU A 227 -32.64 18.26 9.98
CA GLU A 227 -33.51 18.78 8.92
C GLU A 227 -34.80 17.97 8.78
N ARG A 228 -34.72 16.63 8.86
CA ARG A 228 -35.91 15.77 8.80
C ARG A 228 -36.83 16.00 9.99
N GLN A 229 -36.26 16.14 11.18
CA GLN A 229 -37.01 16.42 12.40
C GLN A 229 -37.67 17.80 12.32
N GLN A 230 -36.94 18.83 11.90
CA GLN A 230 -37.47 20.18 11.71
C GLN A 230 -38.64 20.21 10.72
N ARG A 231 -38.53 19.52 9.58
CA ARG A 231 -39.65 19.39 8.61
C ARG A 231 -40.88 18.70 9.21
N GLN A 232 -40.68 17.73 10.11
CA GLN A 232 -41.79 17.09 10.81
C GLN A 232 -42.44 18.03 11.83
N GLU A 233 -41.64 18.76 12.61
CA GLU A 233 -42.12 19.76 13.57
C GLU A 233 -42.89 20.89 12.86
N GLU A 234 -42.36 21.44 11.76
CA GLU A 234 -43.06 22.42 10.92
C GLU A 234 -44.37 21.87 10.35
N GLY A 235 -44.40 20.59 9.96
CA GLY A 235 -45.62 19.91 9.50
C GLY A 235 -46.68 19.82 10.60
N ILE A 236 -46.27 19.50 11.83
CA ILE A 236 -47.16 19.47 13.00
C ILE A 236 -47.69 20.88 13.29
N GLN A 237 -46.83 21.91 13.32
CA GLN A 237 -47.25 23.29 13.56
C GLN A 237 -48.32 23.76 12.55
N ARG A 238 -48.14 23.46 11.25
CA ARG A 238 -49.14 23.79 10.22
C ARG A 238 -50.47 23.07 10.44
N LEU A 239 -50.45 21.82 10.89
CA LEU A 239 -51.66 21.08 11.22
C LEU A 239 -52.34 21.66 12.48
N GLU A 240 -51.57 22.08 13.49
CA GLU A 240 -52.11 22.74 14.69
C GLU A 240 -52.75 24.09 14.36
N GLU A 241 -52.12 24.90 13.50
CA GLU A 241 -52.70 26.16 13.02
C GLU A 241 -53.98 25.95 12.22
N ALA A 242 -54.02 24.93 11.35
CA ALA A 242 -55.23 24.58 10.61
C ALA A 242 -56.35 24.13 11.55
N LEU A 243 -56.04 23.33 12.57
CA LEU A 243 -57.00 22.90 13.59
C LEU A 243 -57.56 24.11 14.35
N ARG A 244 -56.69 25.02 14.82
CA ARG A 244 -57.12 26.26 15.51
C ARG A 244 -58.06 27.11 14.66
N LYS A 245 -57.83 27.21 13.35
CA LYS A 245 -58.71 27.96 12.43
C LYS A 245 -60.08 27.31 12.30
N VAL A 246 -60.13 25.98 12.24
CA VAL A 246 -61.39 25.21 12.19
C VAL A 246 -62.14 25.34 13.52
N GLU A 247 -61.44 25.23 14.65
CA GLU A 247 -62.03 25.41 15.98
C GLU A 247 -62.60 26.82 16.15
N ALA A 248 -61.85 27.86 15.78
CA ALA A 248 -62.34 29.23 15.82
C ALA A 248 -63.52 29.48 14.87
N PHE A 249 -63.60 28.76 13.74
CA PHE A 249 -64.76 28.81 12.85
C PHE A 249 -65.99 28.18 13.50
N ILE A 250 -65.84 26.99 14.10
CA ILE A 250 -66.91 26.29 14.83
C ILE A 250 -67.41 27.17 15.99
N GLU A 251 -66.50 27.69 16.83
CA GLU A 251 -66.83 28.54 17.97
C GLU A 251 -67.61 29.81 17.58
N ARG A 252 -67.38 30.36 16.39
CA ARG A 252 -68.13 31.51 15.86
C ARG A 252 -69.47 31.11 15.26
N LYS A 253 -69.49 30.04 14.46
CA LYS A 253 -70.67 29.64 13.69
C LYS A 253 -71.73 28.91 14.51
N GLU A 254 -71.32 28.17 15.52
CA GLU A 254 -72.22 27.43 16.40
C GLU A 254 -73.24 28.33 17.13
N PRO A 255 -72.84 29.43 17.80
CA PRO A 255 -73.80 30.37 18.40
C PRO A 255 -74.60 31.15 17.34
N GLU A 256 -74.04 31.42 16.15
CA GLU A 256 -74.80 32.06 15.05
C GLU A 256 -75.96 31.18 14.58
N VAL A 257 -75.73 29.87 14.42
CA VAL A 257 -76.78 28.90 14.04
C VAL A 257 -77.82 28.76 15.14
N GLN A 258 -77.40 28.73 16.41
CA GLN A 258 -78.33 28.71 17.55
C GLN A 258 -79.21 29.98 17.57
N ALA A 259 -78.62 31.16 17.39
CA ALA A 259 -79.38 32.40 17.33
C ALA A 259 -80.33 32.47 16.11
N GLN A 260 -79.95 31.91 14.97
CA GLN A 260 -80.85 31.80 13.80
C GLN A 260 -81.99 30.81 14.05
N GLN A 261 -81.73 29.70 14.75
CA GLN A 261 -82.73 28.73 15.17
C GLN A 261 -83.78 29.39 16.08
N GLU A 262 -83.34 30.12 17.12
CA GLU A 262 -84.21 30.86 18.03
C GLU A 262 -85.04 31.94 17.33
N ARG A 263 -84.46 32.63 16.33
CA ARG A 263 -85.20 33.59 15.49
C ARG A 263 -86.30 32.91 14.68
N LEU A 264 -86.02 31.75 14.10
CA LEU A 264 -87.00 31.02 13.27
C LEU A 264 -88.23 30.59 14.07
N GLU A 265 -88.06 30.28 15.35
CA GLU A 265 -89.14 29.98 16.29
C GLU A 265 -90.04 31.20 16.60
N GLN A 266 -89.57 32.43 16.33
CA GLN A 266 -90.24 33.69 16.67
C GLN A 266 -90.72 34.50 15.45
N THR A 267 -90.45 34.06 14.22
CA THR A 267 -90.70 34.84 12.99
C THR A 267 -91.95 34.36 12.24
N ASP A 268 -92.75 35.30 11.73
CA ASP A 268 -93.94 35.03 10.92
C ASP A 268 -93.60 34.32 9.59
N TRP A 269 -94.53 33.48 9.09
CA TRP A 269 -94.43 32.65 7.87
C TRP A 269 -93.60 33.30 6.76
N HIS A 270 -93.90 34.54 6.40
CA HIS A 270 -93.40 35.17 5.17
C HIS A 270 -91.87 35.46 5.15
N GLU A 271 -91.18 35.36 6.29
CA GLU A 271 -89.73 35.53 6.37
C GLU A 271 -88.98 34.21 6.68
N GLN A 272 -89.69 33.12 6.99
CA GLN A 272 -89.11 31.83 7.37
C GLN A 272 -88.25 31.22 6.26
N ASP A 273 -88.71 31.27 5.01
CA ASP A 273 -88.05 30.64 3.85
C ASP A 273 -86.58 31.09 3.65
N GLN A 274 -86.28 32.37 3.90
CA GLN A 274 -84.91 32.91 3.75
C GLN A 274 -84.01 32.53 4.93
N ILE A 275 -84.58 32.48 6.14
CA ILE A 275 -83.85 32.11 7.35
C ILE A 275 -83.56 30.60 7.33
N GLU A 276 -84.49 29.76 6.87
CA GLU A 276 -84.30 28.31 6.76
C GLU A 276 -83.20 27.93 5.78
N ARG A 277 -83.14 28.59 4.61
CA ARG A 277 -82.06 28.35 3.64
C ARG A 277 -80.68 28.75 4.18
N ARG A 278 -80.58 29.89 4.87
CA ARG A 278 -79.31 30.34 5.49
C ARG A 278 -78.89 29.42 6.64
N MET A 279 -79.83 29.03 7.49
CA MET A 279 -79.55 28.09 8.58
C MET A 279 -79.14 26.71 8.05
N GLY A 280 -79.76 26.22 6.97
CA GLY A 280 -79.37 24.98 6.31
C GLY A 280 -77.92 25.02 5.80
N GLN A 281 -77.53 26.11 5.12
CA GLN A 281 -76.16 26.33 4.66
C GLN A 281 -75.16 26.43 5.83
N ASP A 282 -75.50 27.16 6.88
CA ASP A 282 -74.63 27.32 8.06
C ASP A 282 -74.50 26.00 8.85
N LYS A 283 -75.55 25.17 8.90
CA LYS A 283 -75.51 23.81 9.49
C LYS A 283 -74.63 22.85 8.70
N GLU A 284 -74.77 22.82 7.37
CA GLU A 284 -73.88 22.02 6.51
C GLU A 284 -72.41 22.44 6.66
N ALA A 285 -72.16 23.75 6.75
CA ALA A 285 -70.81 24.27 6.98
C ALA A 285 -70.23 23.89 8.36
N LEU A 286 -71.06 23.84 9.41
CA LEU A 286 -70.67 23.37 10.74
C LEU A 286 -70.36 21.86 10.76
N GLU A 287 -71.18 21.05 10.08
CA GLU A 287 -70.94 19.61 9.99
C GLU A 287 -69.64 19.30 9.23
N ASP A 288 -69.39 20.00 8.12
CA ASP A 288 -68.12 19.89 7.38
C ASP A 288 -66.93 20.36 8.23
N ALA A 289 -67.08 21.47 8.98
CA ALA A 289 -66.05 21.93 9.90
C ALA A 289 -65.74 20.91 11.01
N ARG A 290 -66.75 20.29 11.61
CA ARG A 290 -66.57 19.24 12.63
C ARG A 290 -65.92 17.98 12.04
N ARG A 291 -66.26 17.59 10.81
CA ARG A 291 -65.57 16.50 10.10
C ARG A 291 -64.09 16.83 9.90
N ARG A 292 -63.77 18.03 9.39
CA ARG A 292 -62.39 18.50 9.19
C ARG A 292 -61.61 18.59 10.50
N GLN A 293 -62.26 18.97 11.60
CA GLN A 293 -61.66 18.98 12.94
C GLN A 293 -61.19 17.57 13.32
N GLY A 294 -62.07 16.56 13.20
CA GLY A 294 -61.72 15.17 13.49
C GLY A 294 -60.60 14.62 12.60
N GLU A 295 -60.61 14.94 11.31
CA GLU A 295 -59.52 14.56 10.40
C GLU A 295 -58.18 15.21 10.76
N LEU A 296 -58.17 16.49 11.14
CA LEU A 296 -56.96 17.20 11.54
C LEU A 296 -56.41 16.68 12.88
N GLN A 297 -57.29 16.36 13.83
CA GLN A 297 -56.90 15.75 15.11
C GLN A 297 -56.25 14.37 14.89
N ALA A 298 -56.84 13.51 14.05
CA ALA A 298 -56.26 12.22 13.71
C ALA A 298 -54.90 12.35 13.01
N LYS A 299 -54.75 13.31 12.08
CA LYS A 299 -53.47 13.60 11.40
C LYS A 299 -52.41 14.12 12.37
N LEU A 300 -52.78 14.95 13.34
CA LEU A 300 -51.88 15.44 14.37
C LEU A 300 -51.40 14.32 15.30
N GLU A 301 -52.31 13.44 15.69
CA GLU A 301 -51.97 12.29 16.55
C GLU A 301 -50.98 11.35 15.86
N ASP A 302 -51.24 10.99 14.59
CA ASP A 302 -50.30 10.18 13.79
C ASP A 302 -48.96 10.89 13.59
N ALA A 303 -48.96 12.20 13.28
CA ALA A 303 -47.73 12.97 13.12
C ALA A 303 -46.89 13.03 14.41
N ARG A 304 -47.52 13.25 15.58
CA ARG A 304 -46.86 13.24 16.90
C ARG A 304 -46.34 11.85 17.25
N ASN A 305 -47.09 10.80 16.94
CA ASN A 305 -46.66 9.41 17.15
C ASN A 305 -45.44 9.06 16.29
N ARG A 306 -45.30 9.63 15.10
CA ARG A 306 -44.12 9.47 14.23
C ARG A 306 -42.92 10.28 14.70
N LEU A 307 -43.12 11.42 15.35
CA LEU A 307 -42.04 12.24 15.92
C LEU A 307 -41.43 11.59 17.17
N ASN A 308 -42.26 10.93 17.99
CA ASN A 308 -41.84 10.26 19.23
C ASN A 308 -41.17 8.89 19.01
N ARG A 309 -41.07 8.40 17.77
CA ARG A 309 -40.44 7.11 17.40
C ARG A 309 -39.09 7.32 16.75
#